data_AF-A0A2G9NIT1-F1
#
_entry.id   AF-A0A2G9NIT1-F1
#
_cell.length_a   1.000
_cell.length_b   1.000
_cell.length_c   1.000
_cell.angle_alpha   90.00
_cell.angle_beta   90.00
_cell.angle_gamma   90.00
#
_symmetry.space_group_name_H-M   'P 1'
#
loop_
_entity.id
_entity.type
_entity.pdbx_description
1 polymer ?
#
loop_
_entity_poly.entity_id
_entity_poly.type
_entity_poly.pdbx_seq_one_letter_code
_entity_poly.pdbx_strand_id
1 'polypeptide(L)'
;MFLGELEEILDVIEPSQFVKIQEPLFKQIALCISSPHFQVAERALYFWNNEYILSLIEENCHTILPLIFGTLYQVSKEHWNQTIVSLIYNVLKTFMEMNGKLFDELTASYKLDRQQEMKREKDRQELWRKLDELRLKKLNGLEEAQMNQLNLQHSRASKS
;
A
#
# COMPACT_ATOMS: atom_id res chain seq x y z
N MET A 1 -21.26 9.96 -9.83
CA MET A 1 -22.33 10.48 -8.95
C MET A 1 -21.70 11.11 -7.72
N PHE A 2 -21.31 10.36 -6.67
CA PHE A 2 -20.74 10.94 -5.44
C PHE A 2 -19.49 11.81 -5.60
N LEU A 3 -18.50 11.41 -6.40
CA LEU A 3 -17.31 12.25 -6.64
C LEU A 3 -17.66 13.58 -7.35
N GLY A 4 -18.74 13.59 -8.15
CA GLY A 4 -19.20 14.82 -8.79
C GLY A 4 -19.90 15.75 -7.82
N GLU A 5 -20.83 15.23 -7.03
CA GLU A 5 -21.50 15.99 -5.97
C GLU A 5 -20.50 16.52 -4.92
N LEU A 6 -19.47 15.74 -4.61
CA LEU A 6 -18.42 16.15 -3.71
C LEU A 6 -17.63 17.34 -4.27
N GLU A 7 -17.31 17.37 -5.56
CA GLU A 7 -16.68 18.53 -6.19
C GLU A 7 -17.58 19.77 -6.10
N GLU A 8 -18.88 19.63 -6.41
CA GLU A 8 -19.84 20.73 -6.30
C GLU A 8 -19.94 21.28 -4.87
N ILE A 9 -19.83 20.43 -3.85
CA ILE A 9 -19.79 20.85 -2.44
C ILE A 9 -18.47 21.56 -2.14
N LEU A 10 -17.34 21.05 -2.64
CA LEU A 10 -16.03 21.67 -2.43
C LEU A 10 -15.91 23.02 -3.15
N ASP A 11 -16.63 23.27 -4.23
CA ASP A 11 -16.65 24.57 -4.93
C ASP A 11 -17.25 25.71 -4.11
N VAL A 12 -18.07 25.39 -3.11
CA VAL A 12 -18.75 26.38 -2.25
C VAL A 12 -18.31 26.29 -0.78
N ILE A 13 -17.41 25.37 -0.44
CA ILE A 13 -16.95 25.18 0.94
C ILE A 13 -16.06 26.35 1.37
N GLU A 14 -16.22 26.84 2.59
CA GLU A 14 -15.27 27.83 3.11
C GLU A 14 -13.95 27.15 3.54
N PRO A 15 -12.79 27.82 3.43
CA PRO A 15 -11.52 27.25 3.89
C PRO A 15 -11.54 26.78 5.35
N SER A 16 -12.23 27.53 6.22
CA SER A 16 -12.39 27.20 7.64
C SER A 16 -13.17 25.91 7.89
N GLN A 17 -14.07 25.55 6.97
CA GLN A 17 -14.84 24.30 7.00
C GLN A 17 -14.04 23.16 6.39
N PHE A 18 -13.32 23.42 5.30
CA PHE A 18 -12.46 22.45 4.63
C PHE A 18 -11.43 21.84 5.58
N VAL A 19 -10.76 22.65 6.41
CA VAL A 19 -9.75 22.18 7.38
C VAL A 19 -10.30 21.12 8.34
N LYS A 20 -11.61 21.14 8.63
CA LYS A 20 -12.27 20.17 9.54
C LYS A 20 -12.46 18.80 8.90
N ILE A 21 -12.54 18.73 7.56
CA ILE A 21 -12.87 17.51 6.82
C ILE A 21 -11.73 17.00 5.93
N GLN A 22 -10.69 17.80 5.69
CA GLN A 22 -9.63 17.49 4.74
C GLN A 22 -8.98 16.12 4.95
N GLU A 23 -8.71 15.72 6.20
CA GLU A 23 -8.05 14.45 6.47
C GLU A 23 -8.92 13.24 6.09
N PRO A 24 -10.14 13.06 6.63
CA PRO A 24 -10.99 11.93 6.23
C PRO A 24 -11.36 11.98 4.74
N LEU A 25 -11.56 13.18 4.19
CA LEU A 25 -11.83 13.38 2.77
C LEU A 25 -10.68 12.86 1.89
N PHE A 26 -9.46 13.32 2.11
CA PHE A 26 -8.31 12.94 1.27
C PHE A 26 -7.85 11.51 1.51
N LYS A 27 -8.10 10.92 2.69
CA LYS A 27 -7.98 9.47 2.89
C LYS A 27 -8.93 8.70 1.96
N GLN A 28 -10.16 9.16 1.80
CA GLN A 28 -11.12 8.52 0.89
C GLN A 28 -10.76 8.78 -0.59
N ILE A 29 -10.32 9.99 -0.94
CA ILE A 29 -9.84 10.31 -2.29
C ILE A 29 -8.65 9.42 -2.67
N ALA A 30 -7.71 9.17 -1.75
CA ALA A 30 -6.60 8.25 -1.98
C ALA A 30 -7.12 6.85 -2.36
N LEU A 31 -8.10 6.32 -1.64
CA LEU A 31 -8.71 5.03 -1.98
C LEU A 31 -9.35 5.06 -3.38
N CYS A 32 -10.05 6.14 -3.74
CA CYS A 32 -10.64 6.30 -5.07
C CYS A 32 -9.57 6.34 -6.18
N ILE A 33 -8.43 7.00 -5.95
CA ILE A 33 -7.30 7.04 -6.89
C ILE A 33 -6.68 5.66 -7.07
N SER A 34 -6.58 4.87 -5.99
CA SER A 34 -6.08 3.48 -6.05
C SER A 34 -7.05 2.48 -6.65
N SER A 35 -8.26 2.90 -7.02
CA SER A 35 -9.28 2.01 -7.57
C SER A 35 -8.82 1.37 -8.88
N PRO A 36 -8.99 0.05 -9.07
CA PRO A 36 -8.69 -0.61 -10.34
C PRO A 36 -9.66 -0.20 -11.46
N HIS A 37 -10.80 0.41 -11.10
CA HIS A 37 -11.81 0.87 -12.05
C HIS A 37 -11.45 2.26 -12.57
N PHE A 38 -11.00 2.34 -13.83
CA PHE A 38 -10.41 3.56 -14.39
C PHE A 38 -11.32 4.80 -14.27
N GLN A 39 -12.63 4.68 -14.47
CA GLN A 39 -13.55 5.84 -14.37
C GLN A 39 -13.60 6.44 -12.95
N VAL A 40 -13.39 5.62 -11.91
CA VAL A 40 -13.37 6.10 -10.52
C VAL A 40 -12.06 6.83 -10.24
N ALA A 41 -10.93 6.24 -10.65
CA ALA A 41 -9.62 6.85 -10.49
C ALA A 41 -9.50 8.16 -11.29
N GLU A 42 -9.92 8.16 -12.55
CA GLU A 42 -9.95 9.35 -13.42
C GLU A 42 -10.78 10.47 -12.79
N ARG A 43 -12.00 10.15 -12.37
CA ARG A 43 -12.89 11.17 -11.80
C ARG A 43 -12.35 11.80 -10.52
N ALA A 44 -11.63 11.02 -9.71
CA ALA A 44 -10.97 11.52 -8.50
C ALA A 44 -9.76 12.40 -8.83
N LEU A 45 -8.96 12.01 -9.83
CA LEU A 45 -7.79 12.78 -10.26
C LEU A 45 -8.17 14.13 -10.89
N TYR A 46 -9.37 14.27 -11.44
CA TYR A 46 -9.86 15.54 -11.98
C TYR A 46 -10.14 16.62 -10.94
N PHE A 47 -10.12 16.31 -9.64
CA PHE A 47 -10.17 17.34 -8.59
C PHE A 47 -8.98 18.32 -8.69
N TRP A 48 -7.83 17.88 -9.21
CA TRP A 48 -6.66 18.74 -9.43
C TRP A 48 -6.81 19.71 -10.62
N ASN A 49 -7.85 19.57 -11.44
CA ASN A 49 -8.14 20.51 -12.53
C ASN A 49 -9.02 21.68 -12.06
N ASN A 50 -9.62 21.56 -10.88
CA ASN A 50 -10.46 22.60 -10.30
C ASN A 50 -9.58 23.58 -9.53
N GLU A 51 -9.54 24.84 -9.97
CA GLU A 51 -8.66 25.87 -9.40
C GLU A 51 -8.95 26.16 -7.93
N TYR A 52 -10.22 26.10 -7.52
CA TYR A 52 -10.60 26.35 -6.13
C TYR A 52 -10.21 25.20 -5.21
N ILE A 53 -10.46 23.96 -5.63
CA ILE A 53 -9.99 22.78 -4.89
C ILE A 53 -8.46 22.78 -4.81
N LEU A 54 -7.78 23.14 -5.90
CA LEU A 54 -6.32 23.19 -5.93
C LEU A 54 -5.76 24.23 -4.96
N SER A 55 -6.39 25.42 -4.83
CA SER A 55 -5.95 26.43 -3.86
C SER A 55 -6.16 25.98 -2.41
N LEU A 56 -7.28 25.29 -2.11
CA LEU A 56 -7.52 24.67 -0.80
C LEU A 56 -6.45 23.62 -0.48
N ILE A 57 -6.04 22.82 -1.48
CA ILE A 57 -4.96 21.84 -1.35
C ILE A 57 -3.63 22.55 -1.09
N GLU A 58 -3.34 23.65 -1.79
CA GLU A 58 -2.11 24.43 -1.65
C GLU A 58 -1.94 24.99 -0.23
N GLU A 59 -2.98 25.63 0.30
CA GLU A 59 -2.99 26.18 1.66
C GLU A 59 -2.79 25.10 2.73
N ASN A 60 -3.15 23.86 2.43
CA ASN A 60 -3.13 22.73 3.37
C ASN A 60 -2.17 21.60 2.96
N CYS A 61 -1.19 21.90 2.11
CA CYS A 61 -0.33 20.90 1.48
C CYS A 61 0.41 20.02 2.50
N HIS A 62 0.84 20.59 3.63
CA HIS A 62 1.52 19.87 4.71
C HIS A 62 0.67 18.75 5.34
N THR A 63 -0.66 18.85 5.27
CA THR A 63 -1.57 17.83 5.79
C THR A 63 -1.99 16.88 4.67
N ILE A 64 -2.33 17.41 3.49
CA ILE A 64 -2.92 16.62 2.40
C ILE A 64 -1.88 15.75 1.71
N LEU A 65 -0.72 16.31 1.36
CA LEU A 65 0.29 15.60 0.57
C LEU A 65 0.75 14.29 1.25
N PRO A 66 1.10 14.26 2.55
CA PRO A 66 1.48 13.01 3.22
C PRO A 66 0.41 11.91 3.17
N LEU A 67 -0.89 12.27 3.17
CA LEU A 67 -2.00 11.31 3.17
C LEU A 67 -2.14 10.57 1.83
N ILE A 68 -1.88 11.26 0.73
CA ILE A 68 -2.13 10.75 -0.63
C ILE A 68 -0.84 10.33 -1.33
N PHE A 69 0.32 10.84 -0.92
CA PHE A 69 1.60 10.66 -1.60
C PHE A 69 1.92 9.19 -1.83
N GLY A 70 1.82 8.36 -0.79
CA GLY A 70 2.11 6.93 -0.89
C GLY A 70 1.23 6.24 -1.93
N THR A 71 -0.04 6.63 -2.00
CA THR A 71 -0.99 6.10 -2.99
C THR A 71 -0.64 6.54 -4.40
N LEU A 72 -0.44 7.84 -4.63
CA LEU A 72 -0.05 8.36 -5.94
C LEU A 72 1.23 7.71 -6.45
N TYR A 73 2.24 7.58 -5.59
CA TYR A 73 3.54 7.04 -5.95
C TYR A 73 3.53 5.52 -6.18
N GLN A 74 2.61 4.79 -5.54
CA GLN A 74 2.38 3.37 -5.83
C GLN A 74 1.64 3.20 -7.16
N VAL A 75 0.52 3.90 -7.32
CA VAL A 75 -0.37 3.74 -8.48
C VAL A 75 0.32 4.20 -9.77
N SER A 76 1.21 5.19 -9.73
CA SER A 76 2.02 5.60 -10.89
C SER A 76 2.91 4.49 -11.47
N LYS A 77 3.19 3.44 -10.69
CA LYS A 77 4.04 2.29 -11.10
C LYS A 77 3.24 1.05 -11.43
N GLU A 78 2.09 0.87 -10.79
CA GLU A 78 1.35 -0.40 -10.78
C GLU A 78 0.04 -0.35 -11.59
N HIS A 79 -0.47 0.84 -11.94
CA HIS A 79 -1.76 0.95 -12.62
C HIS A 79 -1.68 0.51 -14.10
N TRP A 80 -2.65 -0.30 -14.53
CA TRP A 80 -2.67 -0.90 -15.86
C TRP A 80 -3.01 0.10 -16.99
N ASN A 81 -3.83 1.11 -16.69
CA ASN A 81 -4.26 2.11 -17.66
C ASN A 81 -3.26 3.29 -17.74
N GLN A 82 -2.67 3.51 -18.91
CA GLN A 82 -1.66 4.54 -19.16
C GLN A 82 -2.20 5.98 -19.02
N THR A 83 -3.48 6.22 -19.30
CA THR A 83 -4.10 7.54 -19.11
C THR A 83 -4.12 7.92 -17.64
N ILE A 84 -4.49 6.98 -16.77
CA ILE A 84 -4.49 7.17 -15.31
C ILE A 84 -3.07 7.44 -14.81
N VAL A 85 -2.10 6.67 -15.30
CA VAL A 85 -0.67 6.87 -14.96
C VAL A 85 -0.22 8.28 -15.36
N SER A 86 -0.58 8.77 -16.54
CA SER A 86 -0.29 10.14 -16.99
C SER A 86 -0.92 11.21 -16.08
N LEU A 87 -2.20 11.05 -15.72
CA LEU A 87 -2.89 11.96 -14.80
C LEU A 87 -2.21 12.00 -13.42
N ILE A 88 -1.79 10.84 -12.91
CA ILE A 88 -1.05 10.77 -11.64
C ILE A 88 0.28 11.49 -11.72
N TYR A 89 1.02 11.37 -12.83
CA TYR A 89 2.27 12.12 -13.00
C TYR A 89 2.04 13.64 -13.02
N ASN A 90 0.95 14.10 -13.63
CA ASN A 90 0.57 15.51 -13.58
C ASN A 90 0.32 15.95 -12.14
N VAL A 91 -0.47 15.18 -11.38
CA VAL A 91 -0.75 15.47 -9.95
C VAL A 91 0.53 15.48 -9.11
N LEU A 92 1.42 14.50 -9.29
CA LEU A 92 2.72 14.44 -8.62
C LEU A 92 3.58 15.66 -8.94
N LYS A 93 3.59 16.09 -10.20
CA LYS A 93 4.30 17.29 -10.64
C LYS A 93 3.73 18.54 -9.97
N THR A 94 2.41 18.69 -9.91
CA THR A 94 1.76 19.82 -9.21
C THR A 94 2.17 19.86 -7.73
N PHE A 95 2.21 18.72 -7.05
CA PHE A 95 2.68 18.69 -5.65
C PHE A 95 4.15 19.05 -5.48
N MET A 96 4.99 18.65 -6.44
CA MET A 96 6.41 19.00 -6.44
C MET A 96 6.61 20.51 -6.67
N GLU A 97 5.82 21.13 -7.54
CA GLU A 97 5.83 22.59 -7.78
C GLU A 97 5.34 23.36 -6.55
N MET A 98 4.32 22.82 -5.87
CA MET A 98 3.70 23.40 -4.67
C MET A 98 4.63 23.35 -3.44
N ASN A 99 5.24 22.19 -3.17
CA ASN A 99 6.17 22.02 -2.05
C ASN A 99 7.23 20.94 -2.33
N GLY A 100 8.23 21.29 -3.13
CA GLY A 100 9.29 20.36 -3.52
C GLY A 100 10.07 19.76 -2.35
N LYS A 101 10.29 20.53 -1.28
CA LYS A 101 11.01 20.04 -0.08
C LYS A 101 10.23 18.92 0.62
N LEU A 102 8.94 19.14 0.88
CA LEU A 102 8.09 18.12 1.49
C LEU A 102 7.95 16.90 0.57
N PHE A 103 7.84 17.12 -0.75
CA PHE A 103 7.77 16.06 -1.74
C PHE A 103 9.03 15.16 -1.70
N ASP A 104 10.23 15.76 -1.62
CA ASP A 104 11.49 15.03 -1.52
C ASP A 104 11.60 14.25 -0.20
N GLU A 105 11.21 14.86 0.92
CA GLU A 105 11.17 14.20 2.24
C GLU A 105 10.26 12.97 2.23
N LEU A 106 9.04 13.10 1.68
CA LEU A 106 8.09 12.00 1.55
C LEU A 106 8.59 10.91 0.59
N THR A 107 9.24 11.31 -0.51
CA THR A 107 9.86 10.37 -1.45
C THR A 107 10.95 9.54 -0.77
N ALA A 108 11.78 10.17 0.06
CA ALA A 108 12.82 9.49 0.82
C ALA A 108 12.22 8.54 1.87
N SER A 109 11.23 9.01 2.65
CA SER A 109 10.52 8.18 3.63
C SER A 109 9.89 6.96 2.98
N TYR A 110 9.13 7.15 1.89
CA TYR A 110 8.46 6.05 1.21
C TYR A 110 9.42 4.98 0.70
N LYS A 111 10.58 5.39 0.16
CA LYS A 111 11.63 4.44 -0.28
C LYS A 111 12.19 3.64 0.90
N LEU A 112 12.42 4.29 2.04
CA LEU A 112 12.91 3.64 3.25
C LEU A 112 11.88 2.64 3.78
N ASP A 113 10.61 3.04 3.88
CA ASP A 113 9.52 2.21 4.38
C ASP A 113 9.33 0.96 3.52
N ARG A 114 9.35 1.11 2.18
CA ARG A 114 9.30 -0.02 1.24
C ARG A 114 10.48 -0.99 1.40
N GLN A 115 11.69 -0.49 1.64
CA GLN A 115 12.84 -1.35 1.90
C GLN A 115 12.69 -2.13 3.21
N GLN A 116 12.19 -1.48 4.26
CA GLN A 116 11.93 -2.13 5.55
C GLN A 116 10.80 -3.16 5.45
N GLU A 117 9.74 -2.90 4.70
CA GLU A 117 8.68 -3.87 4.41
C GLU A 117 9.21 -5.10 3.67
N MET A 118 10.00 -4.90 2.60
CA MET A 118 10.62 -6.00 1.87
C MET A 118 11.53 -6.84 2.76
N LYS A 119 12.29 -6.21 3.67
CA LYS A 119 13.13 -6.93 4.64
C LYS A 119 12.27 -7.74 5.62
N ARG A 120 11.25 -7.13 6.23
CA ARG A 120 10.33 -7.80 7.15
C ARG A 120 9.66 -9.01 6.50
N GLU A 121 9.30 -8.90 5.22
CA GLU A 121 8.67 -10.01 4.49
C GLU A 121 9.66 -11.14 4.19
N LYS A 122 10.92 -10.83 3.85
CA LYS A 122 11.98 -11.85 3.71
C LYS A 122 12.26 -12.56 5.03
N ASP A 123 12.37 -11.81 6.13
CA ASP A 123 12.59 -12.37 7.46
C ASP A 123 11.43 -13.29 7.87
N ARG A 124 10.19 -12.88 7.56
CA ARG A 124 8.98 -13.69 7.76
C ARG A 124 9.03 -14.99 6.95
N GLN A 125 9.38 -14.92 5.66
CA GLN A 125 9.49 -16.11 4.80
C GLN A 125 10.58 -17.08 5.28
N GLU A 126 11.72 -16.56 5.75
CA GLU A 126 12.78 -17.40 6.30
C GLU A 126 12.35 -18.11 7.60
N LEU A 127 11.62 -17.40 8.48
CA LEU A 127 11.03 -18.00 9.69
C LEU A 127 10.05 -19.12 9.33
N TRP A 128 9.15 -18.90 8.37
CA TRP A 128 8.23 -19.94 7.91
C TRP A 128 8.95 -21.15 7.33
N ARG A 129 9.98 -20.93 6.50
CA ARG A 129 10.80 -22.03 5.95
C ARG A 129 11.45 -22.86 7.05
N LYS A 130 12.03 -22.20 8.07
CA LYS A 130 12.64 -22.90 9.22
C LYS A 130 11.60 -23.71 10.01
N LEU A 131 10.39 -23.19 10.19
CA LEU A 131 9.30 -23.92 10.85
C LEU A 131 8.91 -25.18 10.06
N ASP A 132 8.80 -25.07 8.74
CA ASP A 132 8.48 -26.21 7.87
C ASP A 132 9.59 -27.27 7.88
N GLU A 133 10.86 -26.86 7.84
CA GLU A 133 12.00 -27.77 7.96
C GLU A 133 12.01 -28.51 9.31
N LEU A 134 11.72 -27.81 10.41
CA LEU A 134 11.63 -28.43 11.74
C LEU A 134 10.47 -29.42 11.83
N ARG A 135 9.32 -29.08 11.23
CA ARG A 135 8.16 -29.97 11.15
C ARG A 135 8.48 -31.25 10.37
N LEU A 136 9.12 -31.13 9.21
CA LEU A 136 9.55 -32.27 8.38
C LEU A 136 10.55 -33.16 9.11
N LYS A 137 11.57 -32.58 9.75
CA LYS A 137 12.55 -33.34 10.56
C LYS A 137 11.87 -34.13 11.68
N LYS A 138 10.88 -33.55 12.35
CA LYS A 138 10.13 -34.23 13.42
C LYS A 138 9.30 -35.40 12.89
N LEU A 139 8.65 -35.24 11.73
CA LEU A 139 7.89 -36.32 11.08
C LEU A 139 8.82 -37.47 10.68
N ASN A 140 9.92 -37.18 9.99
CA ASN A 140 10.89 -38.19 9.58
C ASN A 140 11.50 -38.93 10.78
N GLY A 141 11.84 -38.20 11.86
CA GLY A 141 12.36 -38.81 13.08
C GLY A 141 11.35 -39.73 13.79
N LEU A 142 10.05 -39.42 13.70
CA LEU A 142 8.99 -40.30 14.23
C LEU A 142 8.84 -41.57 13.38
N GLU A 143 8.91 -41.46 12.06
CA GLU A 143 8.86 -42.59 11.13
C GLU A 143 10.08 -43.52 11.31
N GLU A 144 11.29 -42.96 11.40
CA GLU A 144 12.52 -43.73 11.67
C GLU A 144 12.47 -44.43 13.04
N ALA A 145 11.95 -43.76 14.07
CA ALA A 145 11.79 -44.37 15.40
C ALA A 145 10.79 -45.54 15.38
N GLN A 146 9.68 -45.42 14.66
CA GLN A 146 8.71 -46.50 14.50
C GLN A 146 9.31 -47.68 13.73
N MET A 147 10.04 -47.42 12.64
CA MET A 147 10.63 -48.47 11.81
C MET A 147 11.74 -49.23 12.56
N ASN A 148 12.54 -48.53 13.36
CA ASN A 148 13.54 -49.15 14.23
C ASN A 148 12.92 -50.03 15.32
N GLN A 149 11.79 -49.62 15.92
CA GLN A 149 11.07 -50.46 16.90
C GLN A 149 10.52 -51.75 16.27
N LEU A 150 9.94 -51.66 15.06
CA LEU A 150 9.47 -52.82 14.30
C LEU A 150 10.60 -53.81 13.99
N ASN A 151 11.75 -53.32 13.53
CA ASN A 151 12.92 -54.16 13.26
C ASN A 151 13.48 -54.84 14.51
N LEU A 152 13.48 -54.15 15.66
CA LEU A 152 13.90 -54.72 16.95
C LEU A 152 12.94 -55.82 17.44
N GLN A 153 11.63 -55.65 17.23
CA GLN A 153 10.63 -56.68 17.54
C GLN A 153 10.79 -57.93 16.66
N HIS A 154 10.98 -57.75 15.35
CA HIS A 154 11.24 -58.85 14.43
C HIS A 154 12.54 -59.60 14.73
N SER A 155 13.62 -58.90 15.11
CA SER A 155 14.90 -59.53 15.46
C SER A 155 14.82 -60.35 16.76
N ARG A 156 13.99 -59.92 17.72
CA ARG A 156 13.74 -60.68 18.96
C ARG A 156 12.88 -61.92 18.72
N ALA A 157 11.90 -61.85 17.81
CA ALA A 157 11.07 -62.98 17.44
C ALA A 157 11.82 -64.07 16.65
N SER A 158 12.87 -63.72 15.92
CA SER A 158 13.69 -64.67 15.13
C SER A 158 14.78 -65.41 15.92
N LYS A 159 15.02 -65.05 17.19
CA LYS A 159 16.03 -65.68 18.06
C LYS A 159 15.44 -66.60 19.14
N SER A 160 14.12 -66.76 19.16
CA SER A 160 13.39 -67.76 19.95
C SER A 160 13.01 -68.93 19.07
#